data_AF-A0A970Y5G0-F1
#
_entry.id   AF-A0A970Y5G0-F1
#
_cell.length_a   1.000
_cell.length_b   1.000
_cell.length_c   1.000
_cell.angle_alpha   90.00
_cell.angle_beta   90.00
_cell.angle_gamma   90.00
#
_symmetry.space_group_name_H-M   'P 1'
#
loop_
_entity.id
_entity.type
_entity.pdbx_description
1 polymer ?
#
loop_
_entity_poly.entity_id
_entity_poly.type
_entity_poly.pdbx_seq_one_letter_code
_entity_poly.pdbx_strand_id
1 'polypeptide(L)'
;MPHLTAWPRGEPESTYVHELRRGNCGAQATYFPALCRPLGIPARTTGGWQLFTGNFAGHFWAEFYLPNYGWIPVDPMAADMADRTDKISDEE
;
A
#
# COMPACT_ATOMS: atom_id res chain seq x y z
N MET A 1 -5.76 -12.88 -3.96
CA MET A 1 -5.81 -12.33 -5.33
C MET A 1 -6.87 -11.22 -5.38
N PRO A 2 -6.51 -9.95 -5.11
CA PRO A 2 -7.50 -8.89 -4.88
C PRO A 2 -7.99 -8.27 -6.19
N HIS A 3 -8.55 -9.10 -7.08
CA HIS A 3 -9.12 -8.64 -8.37
C HIS A 3 -10.66 -8.67 -8.37
N LEU A 4 -11.30 -9.14 -7.29
CA LEU A 4 -12.75 -9.40 -7.27
C LEU A 4 -13.60 -8.28 -6.66
N THR A 5 -13.00 -7.34 -5.91
CA THR A 5 -13.73 -6.27 -5.21
C THR A 5 -13.52 -4.87 -5.79
N ALA A 6 -12.62 -4.70 -6.76
CA ALA A 6 -12.54 -3.48 -7.56
C ALA A 6 -13.27 -3.74 -8.88
N TRP A 7 -14.41 -3.08 -9.08
CA TRP A 7 -15.02 -2.92 -10.41
C TRP A 7 -13.93 -2.52 -11.41
N PRO A 8 -13.89 -3.07 -12.66
CA PRO A 8 -12.88 -2.67 -13.62
C PRO A 8 -13.01 -1.17 -13.85
N ARG A 9 -12.08 -0.36 -13.31
CA ARG A 9 -12.10 1.11 -13.41
C ARG A 9 -11.84 1.61 -14.84
N GLY A 10 -11.79 0.72 -15.83
CA GLY A 10 -11.35 1.01 -17.20
C GLY A 10 -9.85 1.32 -17.31
N GLU A 11 -9.15 1.45 -16.18
CA GLU A 11 -7.74 1.81 -16.08
C GLU A 11 -6.95 0.78 -15.25
N PRO A 12 -5.65 0.57 -15.54
CA PRO A 12 -4.79 -0.28 -14.72
C PRO A 12 -4.63 0.28 -13.31
N GLU A 13 -4.65 -0.59 -12.29
CA GLU A 13 -4.48 -0.16 -10.90
C GLU A 13 -3.15 0.55 -10.65
N SER A 14 -2.07 0.16 -11.34
CA SER A 14 -0.78 0.83 -11.25
C SER A 14 -0.83 2.29 -11.72
N THR A 15 -1.64 2.58 -12.75
CA THR A 15 -1.83 3.95 -13.26
C THR A 15 -2.60 4.78 -12.24
N TYR A 16 -3.71 4.24 -11.73
CA TYR A 16 -4.51 4.89 -10.69
C TYR A 16 -3.68 5.23 -9.44
N VAL A 17 -2.90 4.27 -8.94
CA VAL A 17 -2.01 4.48 -7.78
C VAL A 17 -0.92 5.50 -8.09
N HIS A 18 -0.34 5.48 -9.29
CA HIS A 18 0.69 6.45 -9.68
C HIS A 18 0.17 7.88 -9.72
N GLU A 19 -0.98 8.10 -10.38
CA GLU A 19 -1.52 9.43 -10.64
C GLU A 19 -2.17 10.04 -9.40
N LEU A 20 -2.96 9.23 -8.67
CA LEU A 20 -3.77 9.72 -7.55
C LEU A 20 -3.13 9.46 -6.19
N ARG A 21 -2.03 8.69 -6.13
CA ARG A 21 -1.40 8.23 -4.88
C ARG A 21 -2.38 7.52 -3.95
N ARG A 22 -3.34 6.80 -4.55
CA ARG A 22 -4.46 6.16 -3.88
C ARG A 22 -4.65 4.75 -4.38
N GLY A 23 -5.16 3.88 -3.50
CA GLY A 23 -5.47 2.51 -3.85
C GLY A 23 -5.83 1.69 -2.63
N ASN A 24 -6.34 0.48 -2.86
CA ASN A 24 -6.54 -0.48 -1.77
C ASN A 24 -5.19 -1.04 -1.27
N CYS A 25 -5.23 -1.80 -0.18
CA CYS A 25 -4.03 -2.38 0.42
C CYS A 25 -3.20 -3.21 -0.57
N GLY A 26 -3.84 -4.04 -1.40
CA GLY A 26 -3.15 -4.87 -2.39
C GLY A 26 -2.48 -4.05 -3.50
N ALA A 27 -3.19 -3.06 -4.06
CA ALA A 27 -2.70 -2.21 -5.13
C ALA A 27 -1.49 -1.40 -4.67
N GLN A 28 -1.60 -0.73 -3.51
CA GLN A 28 -0.51 0.06 -2.96
C GLN A 28 0.69 -0.80 -2.52
N ALA A 29 0.44 -1.94 -1.86
CA ALA A 29 1.48 -2.87 -1.45
C ALA A 29 2.18 -3.60 -2.61
N THR A 30 1.56 -3.66 -3.78
CA THR A 30 2.18 -4.20 -5.00
C THR A 30 2.93 -3.14 -5.79
N TYR A 31 2.39 -1.92 -5.79
CA TYR A 31 2.97 -0.79 -6.50
C TYR A 31 4.33 -0.35 -5.91
N PHE A 32 4.47 -0.32 -4.58
CA PHE A 32 5.72 0.07 -3.94
C PHE A 32 6.91 -0.84 -4.34
N PRO A 33 6.84 -2.19 -4.22
CA PRO A 33 7.92 -3.04 -4.71
C PRO A 33 8.23 -2.89 -6.20
N ALA A 34 7.22 -2.59 -7.02
CA ALA A 34 7.40 -2.36 -8.45
C ALA A 34 8.25 -1.11 -8.74
N LEU A 35 8.18 -0.07 -7.89
CA LEU A 35 9.05 1.11 -7.96
C LEU A 35 10.46 0.86 -7.43
N CYS A 36 10.59 0.04 -6.38
CA CYS A 36 11.88 -0.25 -5.75
C CYS A 36 12.81 -1.11 -6.62
N ARG A 37 12.26 -2.14 -7.27
CA ARG A 37 13.05 -3.14 -8.01
C ARG A 37 13.90 -2.56 -9.15
N PRO A 38 13.40 -1.61 -9.97
CA PRO A 38 14.22 -0.92 -10.98
C PRO A 38 15.43 -0.17 -10.41
N LEU A 39 15.35 0.27 -9.15
CA LEU A 39 16.44 0.96 -8.45
C LEU A 39 17.43 -0.01 -7.77
N GLY A 40 17.27 -1.32 -7.97
CA GLY A 40 18.11 -2.35 -7.35
C GLY A 40 17.78 -2.61 -5.89
N ILE A 41 16.65 -2.10 -5.37
CA ILE A 41 16.21 -2.33 -3.99
C ILE A 41 15.36 -3.61 -3.96
N PRO A 42 15.78 -4.68 -3.26
CA PRO A 42 14.95 -5.87 -3.13
C PRO A 42 13.70 -5.53 -2.32
N ALA A 43 12.53 -5.75 -2.90
CA ALA A 43 11.25 -5.47 -2.28
C ALA A 43 10.20 -6.52 -2.65
N ARG A 44 9.25 -6.78 -1.74
CA ARG A 44 8.17 -7.76 -1.90
C ARG A 44 6.87 -7.26 -1.30
N THR A 45 5.77 -7.70 -1.90
CA THR A 45 4.43 -7.60 -1.31
C THR A 45 4.25 -8.78 -0.38
N THR A 46 3.73 -8.53 0.81
CA THR A 46 3.37 -9.55 1.78
C THR A 46 1.97 -9.25 2.32
N GLY A 47 1.42 -10.18 3.09
CA GLY A 47 0.11 -9.99 3.68
C GLY A 47 -0.08 -10.85 4.91
N GLY A 48 -1.10 -10.48 5.67
CA GLY A 48 -1.41 -11.05 6.96
C GLY A 48 -2.63 -10.36 7.55
N TRP A 49 -2.60 -10.14 8.85
CA TRP A 49 -3.69 -9.52 9.58
C TRP A 49 -3.22 -8.27 10.31
N GLN A 50 -4.04 -7.22 10.27
CA GLN A 50 -3.72 -5.93 10.89
C GLN A 50 -4.92 -5.37 11.66
N LEU A 51 -4.65 -4.63 12.74
CA LEU A 51 -5.65 -3.95 13.57
C LEU A 51 -5.55 -2.43 13.42
N PHE A 52 -5.91 -1.87 12.26
CA PHE A 52 -5.88 -0.42 12.08
C PHE A 52 -6.92 0.34 12.92
N THR A 53 -8.11 -0.21 13.07
CA THR A 53 -9.27 0.47 13.69
C THR A 53 -9.87 -0.33 14.84
N GLY A 54 -9.05 -1.17 15.49
CA GLY A 54 -9.51 -2.17 16.47
C GLY A 54 -10.20 -3.39 15.84
N ASN A 55 -10.50 -3.36 14.55
CA ASN A 55 -11.02 -4.50 13.80
C ASN A 55 -9.89 -5.31 13.16
N PHE A 56 -9.91 -6.62 13.38
CA PHE A 56 -8.96 -7.56 12.77
C PHE A 56 -9.37 -7.81 11.31
N ALA A 57 -8.56 -7.35 10.36
CA ALA A 57 -8.82 -7.51 8.95
C ALA A 57 -7.59 -8.01 8.19
N GLY A 58 -7.84 -8.76 7.11
CA GLY A 58 -6.80 -9.17 6.19
C GLY A 58 -6.20 -7.96 5.50
N HIS A 59 -4.88 -7.85 5.50
CA HIS A 59 -4.17 -6.68 5.00
C HIS A 59 -2.92 -7.09 4.22
N PHE A 60 -2.60 -6.31 3.18
CA PHE A 60 -1.38 -6.44 2.41
C PHE A 60 -0.54 -5.19 2.62
N TRP A 61 0.76 -5.40 2.87
CA TRP A 61 1.77 -4.34 2.97
C TRP A 61 3.00 -4.73 2.16
N ALA A 62 3.98 -3.85 2.08
CA ALA A 62 5.23 -4.11 1.38
C ALA A 62 6.40 -4.24 2.36
N GLU A 63 7.43 -4.96 1.96
CA GLU A 63 8.70 -5.03 2.68
C GLU A 63 9.84 -4.75 1.70
N PHE A 64 10.84 -4.02 2.15
CA PHE A 64 12.09 -3.82 1.41
C PHE A 64 13.29 -4.26 2.23
N TYR A 65 14.34 -4.70 1.55
CA TYR A 65 15.53 -5.21 2.20
C TYR A 65 16.58 -4.12 2.35
N LEU A 66 17.09 -3.94 3.57
CA LEU A 66 18.27 -3.13 3.86
C LEU A 66 19.42 -4.02 4.33
N PRO A 67 20.63 -3.87 3.75
CA PRO A 67 21.82 -4.54 4.27
C PRO A 67 21.99 -4.27 5.77
N ASN A 68 22.30 -5.32 6.53
CA ASN A 68 22.47 -5.31 7.99
C ASN A 68 21.18 -5.17 8.83
N TYR A 69 20.02 -4.89 8.22
CA TYR A 69 18.74 -4.77 8.95
C TYR A 69 17.71 -5.85 8.55
N GLY A 70 17.82 -6.38 7.34
CA GLY A 70 16.87 -7.38 6.84
C GLY A 70 15.65 -6.74 6.18
N TRP A 71 14.50 -7.42 6.28
CA TRP A 71 13.24 -6.97 5.69
C TRP A 71 12.55 -5.94 6.59
N ILE A 72 12.40 -4.73 6.09
CA ILE A 72 11.74 -3.61 6.76
C ILE A 72 10.32 -3.46 6.20
N PRO A 73 9.29 -3.48 7.06
CA PRO A 73 7.91 -3.27 6.63
C PRO A 73 7.65 -1.81 6.29
N VAL A 74 6.83 -1.60 5.26
CA VAL A 74 6.29 -0.30 4.85
C VAL A 74 4.85 -0.48 4.36
N ASP A 75 3.98 0.44 4.76
CA ASP A 75 2.55 0.35 4.50
C ASP A 75 2.05 1.65 3.85
N PRO A 76 2.04 1.72 2.50
CA PRO A 76 1.62 2.94 1.81
C PRO A 76 0.11 3.22 1.99
N MET A 77 -0.72 2.19 2.19
CA MET A 77 -2.15 2.37 2.44
C MET A 77 -2.37 3.04 3.81
N ALA A 78 -1.61 2.63 4.83
CA ALA A 78 -1.60 3.31 6.12
C ALA A 78 -1.22 4.79 6.00
N ALA A 79 -0.22 5.11 5.18
CA ALA A 79 0.21 6.48 4.93
C ALA A 79 -0.89 7.31 4.23
N ASP A 80 -1.54 6.78 3.19
CA ASP A 80 -2.69 7.43 2.54
C ASP A 80 -3.86 7.63 3.54
N MET A 81 -4.13 6.67 4.43
CA MET A 81 -5.13 6.87 5.49
C MET A 81 -4.76 8.02 6.43
N ALA A 82 -3.50 8.09 6.87
CA ALA A 82 -3.02 9.16 7.75
C ALA A 82 -3.12 10.54 7.08
N ASP A 83 -2.66 10.67 5.83
CA ASP A 83 -2.74 11.91 5.04
C ASP A 83 -4.18 12.40 4.82
N ARG A 84 -5.17 11.49 4.89
CA ARG A 84 -6.59 11.82 4.79
C ARG A 84 -7.18 12.27 6.12
N THR A 85 -6.69 11.77 7.24
CA THR A 85 -7.19 12.15 8.56
C THR A 85 -6.87 13.59 8.89
N ASP A 86 -5.65 14.06 8.56
CA ASP A 86 -5.25 15.47 8.77
C ASP A 86 -6.13 16.46 7.98
N LYS A 87 -6.75 16.03 6.87
CA LYS A 87 -7.65 16.87 6.07
C LYS A 87 -9.09 16.88 6.57
N ILE A 88 -9.45 16.01 7.51
CA ILE A 88 -10.78 15.95 8.12
C ILE A 88 -10.83 16.85 9.36
N SER A 89 -9.71 17.10 10.04
CA SER A 89 -9.66 17.98 11.21
C SER A 89 -9.73 19.47 10.90
N ASP A 90 -9.51 19.87 9.64
CA ASP A 90 -9.46 21.27 9.21
C ASP A 90 -10.81 21.81 8.68
N GLU A 91 -11.86 20.97 8.64
CA GLU A 91 -13.24 21.38 8.37
C GLU A 91 -14.01 21.53 9.69
N GLU A 92 -13.79 22.67 10.40
CA GLU A 92 -14.74 23.25 11.39
C GLU A 92 -15.55 24.39 10.75
#